data_AF-A0A6N2BAI4-F1
#
_entry.id   AF-A0A6N2BAI4-F1
#
_cell.length_a   1.000
_cell.length_b   1.000
_cell.length_c   1.000
_cell.angle_alpha   90.00
_cell.angle_beta   90.00
_cell.angle_gamma   90.00
#
_symmetry.space_group_name_H-M   'P 1'
#
loop_
_entity.id
_entity.type
_entity.pdbx_description
1 polymer ?
#
loop_
_entity_poly.entity_id
_entity_poly.type
_entity_poly.pdbx_seq_one_letter_code
_entity_poly.pdbx_strand_id
1 'polypeptide(L)'
;MEQVSTRLQDLKYTIEALSTHLNHLKSTAEVVSTILKDLKSAIEEVSTHQKDLKSSIEDVFTHLNESNSSLKMSTPTEEVSREKGQVSADLKSNIEQVSTHLKESNYEDWVPIVTQLLECLCDFCDQRFPSTTQRKISEIENERNISEIEHQIDSCIELLDSIPKEKRELDHEDAMLEYLKGRFYNAIPDVYNEKAEHHLRKATDLKSLWLEAWDCLGLCLAKKGDYLRARDCYKIVLKFDKENRGVLRRRTDLEMKIAILSENPAPHLKSCIKYAGKTLALDRMDGDTLGRAYMEYFFVSKGMDRNKLRLALQAFENAKEIPTEKSNAQLVIHCSVVNRFLENCTMCLKGFSDAASMDATSGAFYEKQVTIKLLDKFQGLLQGKRNDKNKGKSKGKSQGKNKRKCNGMDGVNPPYKSATVDLLTEGPNNRRAVVAEVQCLVEYAYRGLLYYMLCDSDENSFVLTMFNTKEKEIKQGDQVTLLDPICKFVDFEWEGKHYEFKSVRVNLLEQVLVNGNPLRKKRRKASTRS
;
A
#
# COMPACT_ATOMS: atom_id res chain seq x y z
N MET A 1 -81.79 -6.84 12.63
CA MET A 1 -81.25 -7.84 13.57
C MET A 1 -80.07 -8.61 12.96
N GLU A 2 -80.19 -9.12 11.74
CA GLU A 2 -79.15 -9.93 11.09
C GLU A 2 -77.80 -9.21 10.91
N GLN A 3 -77.79 -7.96 10.40
CA GLN A 3 -76.56 -7.15 10.30
C GLN A 3 -75.88 -6.86 11.64
N VAL A 4 -76.65 -6.76 12.74
CA VAL A 4 -76.10 -6.54 14.08
C VAL A 4 -75.43 -7.81 14.60
N SER A 5 -76.02 -8.97 14.30
CA SER A 5 -75.44 -10.28 14.62
C SER A 5 -74.11 -10.51 13.90
N THR A 6 -74.05 -10.24 12.59
CA THR A 6 -72.80 -10.37 11.81
C THR A 6 -71.70 -9.46 12.35
N ARG A 7 -72.02 -8.19 12.65
CA ARG A 7 -71.04 -7.25 13.23
C ARG A 7 -70.56 -7.65 14.63
N LEU A 8 -71.41 -8.26 15.45
CA LEU A 8 -71.02 -8.80 16.75
C LEU A 8 -70.10 -10.02 16.60
N GLN A 9 -70.34 -10.87 15.60
CA GLN A 9 -69.47 -12.01 15.28
C GLN A 9 -68.09 -11.54 14.81
N ASP A 10 -68.03 -10.55 13.92
CA ASP A 10 -66.77 -9.96 13.44
C ASP A 10 -66.00 -9.28 14.58
N LEU A 11 -66.69 -8.56 15.46
CA LEU A 11 -66.09 -7.93 16.63
C LEU A 11 -65.51 -8.99 17.58
N LYS A 12 -66.21 -10.10 17.80
CA LYS A 12 -65.72 -11.23 18.60
C LYS A 12 -64.44 -11.82 17.99
N TYR A 13 -64.42 -12.07 16.68
CA TYR A 13 -63.24 -12.60 15.99
C TYR A 13 -62.05 -11.63 16.10
N THR A 14 -62.32 -10.32 16.00
CA THR A 14 -61.29 -9.29 16.12
C THR A 14 -60.71 -9.23 17.55
N ILE A 15 -61.56 -9.37 18.58
CA ILE A 15 -61.13 -9.43 19.99
C ILE A 15 -60.28 -10.68 20.25
N GLU A 16 -60.67 -11.83 19.70
CA GLU A 16 -59.90 -13.07 19.82
C GLU A 16 -58.52 -12.94 19.15
N ALA A 17 -58.46 -12.36 17.94
CA ALA A 17 -57.20 -12.08 17.24
C ALA A 17 -56.29 -11.13 18.05
N LEU A 18 -56.84 -10.04 18.59
CA LEU A 18 -56.10 -9.09 19.43
C LEU A 18 -55.58 -9.74 20.72
N SER A 19 -56.38 -10.60 21.36
CA SER A 19 -55.95 -11.37 22.53
C SER A 19 -54.77 -12.29 22.21
N THR A 20 -54.79 -12.91 21.04
CA THR A 20 -53.70 -13.78 20.56
C THR A 20 -52.42 -12.99 20.31
N HIS A 21 -52.52 -11.81 19.67
CA HIS A 21 -51.39 -10.92 19.45
C HIS A 21 -50.80 -10.38 20.76
N LEU A 22 -51.65 -10.05 21.75
CA LEU A 22 -51.22 -9.59 23.06
C LEU A 22 -50.41 -10.67 23.80
N ASN A 23 -50.84 -11.93 23.71
CA ASN A 23 -50.11 -13.06 24.29
C ASN A 23 -48.74 -13.27 23.61
N HIS A 24 -48.68 -13.14 22.28
CA HIS A 24 -47.41 -13.23 21.55
C HIS A 24 -46.45 -12.08 21.93
N LEU A 25 -46.98 -10.86 22.08
CA LEU A 25 -46.19 -9.71 22.52
C LEU A 25 -45.64 -9.91 23.94
N LYS A 26 -46.45 -10.46 24.84
CA LYS A 26 -46.03 -10.80 26.21
C LYS A 26 -44.90 -11.83 26.21
N SER A 27 -45.04 -12.91 25.44
CA SER A 27 -43.99 -13.92 25.28
C SER A 27 -42.70 -13.32 24.68
N THR A 28 -42.83 -12.44 23.70
CA THR A 28 -41.67 -11.74 23.10
C THR A 28 -40.96 -10.85 24.13
N ALA A 29 -41.72 -10.14 24.97
CA ALA A 29 -41.15 -9.31 26.05
C ALA A 29 -40.42 -10.15 27.11
N GLU A 30 -40.90 -11.35 27.42
CA GLU A 30 -40.22 -12.29 28.32
C GLU A 30 -38.89 -12.79 27.73
N VAL A 31 -38.85 -13.10 26.42
CA VAL A 31 -37.60 -13.48 25.72
C VAL A 31 -36.59 -12.34 25.74
N VAL A 32 -37.02 -11.11 25.44
CA VAL A 32 -36.15 -9.92 25.47
C VAL A 32 -35.62 -9.67 26.88
N SER A 33 -36.44 -9.85 27.91
CA SER A 33 -36.01 -9.73 29.31
C SER A 33 -34.91 -10.74 29.68
N THR A 34 -35.03 -11.98 29.19
CA THR A 34 -33.99 -13.01 29.38
C THR A 34 -32.69 -12.63 28.67
N ILE A 35 -32.77 -12.21 27.39
CA ILE A 35 -31.60 -11.77 26.62
C ILE A 35 -30.88 -10.60 27.30
N LEU A 36 -31.63 -9.65 27.87
CA LEU A 36 -31.05 -8.52 28.61
C LEU A 36 -30.30 -8.95 29.87
N LYS A 37 -30.78 -9.98 30.57
CA LYS A 37 -30.07 -10.56 31.73
C LYS A 37 -28.77 -11.24 31.30
N ASP A 38 -28.81 -12.01 30.22
CA ASP A 38 -27.62 -12.70 29.70
C ASP A 38 -26.55 -11.69 29.24
N LEU A 39 -26.96 -10.63 28.53
CA LEU A 39 -26.08 -9.52 28.15
C LEU A 39 -25.45 -8.83 29.35
N LYS A 40 -26.22 -8.61 30.42
CA LYS A 40 -25.70 -8.02 31.65
C LYS A 40 -24.63 -8.91 32.29
N SER A 41 -24.88 -10.23 32.36
CA SER A 41 -23.91 -11.19 32.87
C SER A 41 -22.62 -11.21 32.04
N ALA A 42 -22.73 -11.17 30.72
CA ALA A 42 -21.57 -11.13 29.82
C ALA A 42 -20.74 -9.84 29.97
N ILE A 43 -21.40 -8.70 30.20
CA ILE A 43 -20.71 -7.42 30.49
C ILE A 43 -19.95 -7.49 31.81
N GLU A 44 -20.54 -8.08 32.85
CA GLU A 44 -19.88 -8.28 34.14
C GLU A 44 -18.64 -9.19 33.99
N GLU A 45 -18.74 -10.27 33.20
CA GLU A 45 -17.61 -11.15 32.90
C GLU A 45 -16.49 -10.45 32.08
N VAL A 46 -16.83 -9.62 31.09
CA VAL A 46 -15.82 -8.83 30.36
C VAL A 46 -15.14 -7.82 31.31
N SER A 47 -15.90 -7.22 32.23
CA SER A 47 -15.35 -6.30 33.22
C SER A 47 -14.38 -6.98 34.18
N THR A 48 -14.60 -8.24 34.56
CA THR A 48 -13.64 -8.99 35.39
C THR A 48 -12.38 -9.32 34.60
N HIS A 49 -12.51 -9.79 33.36
CA HIS A 49 -11.34 -10.05 32.49
C HIS A 49 -10.49 -8.79 32.26
N GLN A 50 -11.12 -7.62 32.11
CA GLN A 50 -10.40 -6.35 31.99
C GLN A 50 -9.59 -6.01 33.27
N LYS A 51 -10.16 -6.30 34.45
CA LYS A 51 -9.47 -6.10 35.73
C LYS A 51 -8.28 -7.05 35.89
N ASP A 52 -8.46 -8.32 35.52
CA ASP A 52 -7.40 -9.33 35.58
C ASP A 52 -6.27 -9.02 34.59
N LEU A 53 -6.61 -8.57 33.38
CA LEU A 53 -5.64 -8.11 32.40
C LEU A 53 -4.86 -6.90 32.92
N LYS A 54 -5.52 -5.95 33.57
CA LYS A 54 -4.85 -4.80 34.18
C LYS A 54 -3.86 -5.24 35.27
N SER A 55 -4.27 -6.17 36.14
CA SER A 55 -3.36 -6.76 37.15
C SER A 55 -2.17 -7.45 36.51
N SER A 56 -2.41 -8.24 35.45
CA SER A 56 -1.34 -8.94 34.73
C SER A 56 -0.36 -7.97 34.05
N ILE A 57 -0.85 -6.84 33.53
CA ILE A 57 0.01 -5.78 32.98
C ILE A 57 0.83 -5.13 34.09
N GLU A 58 0.24 -4.88 35.26
CA GLU A 58 0.94 -4.33 36.42
C GLU A 58 2.05 -5.30 36.89
N ASP A 59 1.76 -6.60 36.94
CA ASP A 59 2.73 -7.65 37.29
C ASP A 59 3.86 -7.79 36.25
N VAL A 60 3.54 -7.65 34.97
CA VAL A 60 4.57 -7.61 33.91
C VAL A 60 5.42 -6.34 34.04
N PHE A 61 4.83 -5.21 34.41
CA PHE A 61 5.53 -3.95 34.62
C PHE A 61 6.46 -4.01 35.84
N THR A 62 6.03 -4.62 36.95
CA THR A 62 6.89 -4.85 38.12
C THR A 62 8.03 -5.80 37.79
N HIS A 63 7.77 -6.92 37.10
CA HIS A 63 8.82 -7.84 36.67
C HIS A 63 9.81 -7.22 35.67
N LEU A 64 9.36 -6.34 34.76
CA LEU A 64 10.23 -5.55 33.89
C LEU A 64 11.12 -4.60 34.70
N ASN A 65 10.59 -3.94 35.71
CA ASN A 65 11.36 -3.03 36.56
C ASN A 65 12.36 -3.78 37.45
N GLU A 66 11.99 -4.95 37.99
CA GLU A 66 12.90 -5.82 38.75
C GLU A 66 14.01 -6.39 37.86
N SER A 67 13.68 -6.80 36.64
CA SER A 67 14.65 -7.26 35.63
C SER A 67 15.60 -6.14 35.21
N ASN A 68 15.09 -4.91 35.03
CA ASN A 68 15.90 -3.72 34.75
C ASN A 68 16.81 -3.36 35.94
N SER A 69 16.35 -3.55 37.17
CA SER A 69 17.16 -3.30 38.38
C SER A 69 18.29 -4.32 38.55
N SER A 70 18.08 -5.55 38.11
CA SER A 70 19.06 -6.64 38.12
C SER A 70 20.07 -6.55 36.97
N LEU A 71 19.77 -5.76 35.93
CA LEU A 71 20.65 -5.41 34.81
C LEU A 71 21.50 -4.16 35.07
N LYS A 72 21.79 -3.81 36.34
CA LYS A 72 22.80 -2.80 36.71
C LYS A 72 24.24 -3.30 36.45
N MET A 73 24.51 -3.68 35.22
CA MET A 73 25.80 -3.54 34.56
C MET A 73 25.52 -2.55 33.43
N SER A 74 26.08 -1.34 33.54
CA SER A 74 26.02 -0.21 32.59
C SER A 74 25.26 -0.51 31.29
N THR A 75 24.00 -0.07 31.22
CA THR A 75 23.13 -0.38 30.08
C THR A 75 23.39 0.56 28.88
N PRO A 76 23.14 0.12 27.64
CA PRO A 76 23.25 0.95 26.43
C PRO A 76 22.37 2.22 26.44
N THR A 77 21.32 2.26 27.26
CA THR A 77 20.35 3.37 27.28
C THR A 77 20.89 4.61 28.02
N GLU A 78 21.65 4.42 29.09
CA GLU A 78 22.33 5.52 29.79
C GLU A 78 23.47 6.07 28.92
N GLU A 79 24.19 5.18 28.22
CA GLU A 79 25.25 5.56 27.28
C GLU A 79 24.69 6.37 26.10
N VAL A 80 23.60 5.93 25.47
CA VAL A 80 22.90 6.67 24.40
C VAL A 80 22.35 8.02 24.90
N SER A 81 21.83 8.08 26.12
CA SER A 81 21.32 9.33 26.69
C SER A 81 22.46 10.33 26.98
N ARG A 82 23.61 9.83 27.44
CA ARG A 82 24.82 10.61 27.66
C ARG A 82 25.42 11.10 26.34
N GLU A 83 25.48 10.24 25.33
CA GLU A 83 25.92 10.59 23.98
C GLU A 83 25.02 11.68 23.37
N LYS A 84 23.69 11.52 23.43
CA LYS A 84 22.74 12.56 22.95
C LYS A 84 22.95 13.91 23.64
N GLY A 85 23.21 13.89 24.95
CA GLY A 85 23.51 15.09 25.72
C GLY A 85 24.84 15.73 25.31
N GLN A 86 25.87 14.93 25.06
CA GLN A 86 27.18 15.41 24.61
C GLN A 86 27.07 16.08 23.24
N VAL A 87 26.42 15.43 22.27
CA VAL A 87 26.24 15.98 20.91
C VAL A 87 25.51 17.33 20.95
N SER A 88 24.50 17.48 21.82
CA SER A 88 23.79 18.76 22.00
C SER A 88 24.69 19.87 22.52
N ALA A 89 25.54 19.55 23.50
CA ALA A 89 26.51 20.49 24.03
C ALA A 89 27.58 20.87 22.99
N ASP A 90 28.04 19.91 22.19
CA ASP A 90 29.02 20.12 21.14
C ASP A 90 28.50 21.05 20.05
N LEU A 91 27.25 20.86 19.58
CA LEU A 91 26.65 21.75 18.59
C LEU A 91 26.50 23.18 19.13
N LYS A 92 26.06 23.33 20.39
CA LYS A 92 25.96 24.65 21.03
C LYS A 92 27.32 25.33 21.10
N SER A 93 28.37 24.60 21.51
CA SER A 93 29.74 25.12 21.54
C SER A 93 30.21 25.55 20.15
N ASN A 94 29.90 24.77 19.11
CA ASN A 94 30.25 25.12 17.73
C ASN A 94 29.56 26.42 17.28
N ILE A 95 28.28 26.64 17.60
CA ILE A 95 27.58 27.89 17.31
C ILE A 95 28.26 29.08 17.99
N GLU A 96 28.63 28.95 19.26
CA GLU A 96 29.32 30.00 20.02
C GLU A 96 30.72 30.31 19.46
N GLN A 97 31.48 29.28 19.07
CA GLN A 97 32.79 29.43 18.43
C GLN A 97 32.66 30.13 17.07
N VAL A 98 31.71 29.74 16.23
CA VAL A 98 31.43 30.37 14.94
C VAL A 98 31.01 31.83 15.13
N SER A 99 30.16 32.13 16.12
CA SER A 99 29.77 33.52 16.46
C SER A 99 30.98 34.38 16.81
N THR A 100 31.90 33.83 17.61
CA THR A 100 33.11 34.53 18.04
C THR A 100 34.05 34.75 16.86
N HIS A 101 34.32 33.71 16.07
CA HIS A 101 35.16 33.79 14.88
C HIS A 101 34.63 34.81 13.87
N LEU A 102 33.33 34.84 13.60
CA LEU A 102 32.74 35.83 12.68
C LEU A 102 32.92 37.26 13.18
N LYS A 103 32.82 37.51 14.48
CA LYS A 103 33.08 38.84 15.05
C LYS A 103 34.55 39.23 14.91
N GLU A 104 35.46 38.29 15.20
CA GLU A 104 36.91 38.50 15.11
C GLU A 104 37.37 38.71 13.66
N SER A 105 36.77 38.00 12.70
CA SER A 105 37.05 38.17 11.27
C SER A 105 36.33 39.37 10.65
N ASN A 106 35.58 40.16 11.45
CA ASN A 106 34.72 41.23 10.96
C ASN A 106 33.76 40.74 9.85
N TYR A 107 33.25 39.53 10.00
CA TYR A 107 32.31 38.85 9.09
C TYR A 107 32.84 38.65 7.67
N GLU A 108 34.16 38.72 7.47
CA GLU A 108 34.78 38.26 6.21
C GLU A 108 34.56 36.75 6.04
N ASP A 109 34.32 36.34 4.79
CA ASP A 109 34.06 34.95 4.40
C ASP A 109 32.98 34.24 5.24
N TRP A 110 31.94 34.98 5.66
CA TRP A 110 30.88 34.42 6.51
C TRP A 110 30.10 33.27 5.85
N VAL A 111 29.97 33.29 4.52
CA VAL A 111 29.21 32.30 3.75
C VAL A 111 29.71 30.86 3.94
N PRO A 112 30.99 30.52 3.68
CA PRO A 112 31.50 29.17 3.91
C PRO A 112 31.42 28.76 5.38
N ILE A 113 31.69 29.68 6.31
CA ILE A 113 31.64 29.41 7.76
C ILE A 113 30.23 29.01 8.19
N VAL A 114 29.21 29.76 7.77
CA VAL A 114 27.81 29.47 8.13
C VAL A 114 27.30 28.24 7.37
N THR A 115 27.78 28.01 6.14
CA THR A 115 27.42 26.80 5.39
C THR A 115 27.93 25.54 6.10
N GLN A 116 29.13 25.57 6.66
CA GLN A 116 29.64 24.48 7.49
C GLN A 116 28.82 24.30 8.76
N LEU A 117 28.40 25.39 9.41
CA LEU A 117 27.52 25.32 10.58
C LEU A 117 26.17 24.67 10.25
N LEU A 118 25.62 24.97 9.07
CA LEU A 118 24.39 24.33 8.56
C LEU A 118 24.57 22.82 8.38
N GLU A 119 25.72 22.37 7.88
CA GLU A 119 26.04 20.94 7.78
C GLU A 119 26.09 20.28 9.16
N CYS A 120 26.73 20.91 10.15
CA CYS A 120 26.74 20.40 11.53
C CYS A 120 25.32 20.30 12.12
N LEU A 121 24.43 21.26 11.84
CA LEU A 121 23.04 21.18 12.27
C LEU A 121 22.29 20.06 11.55
N CYS A 122 22.53 19.85 10.25
CA CYS A 122 21.92 18.75 9.51
C CYS A 122 22.36 17.39 10.08
N ASP A 123 23.64 17.21 10.36
CA ASP A 123 24.16 15.99 11.01
C ASP A 123 23.53 15.78 12.39
N PHE A 124 23.35 16.86 13.17
CA PHE A 124 22.63 16.82 14.44
C PHE A 124 21.17 16.38 14.28
N CYS A 125 20.48 16.89 13.26
CA CYS A 125 19.11 16.49 12.94
C CYS A 125 19.05 15.01 12.57
N ASP A 126 19.96 14.52 11.73
CA ASP A 126 20.00 13.12 11.28
C ASP A 126 20.26 12.15 12.44
N GLN A 127 21.04 12.56 13.45
CA GLN A 127 21.25 11.76 14.67
C GLN A 127 19.98 11.67 15.54
N ARG A 128 19.11 12.69 15.52
CA ARG A 128 17.83 12.71 16.26
C ARG A 128 16.67 12.11 15.46
N PHE A 129 16.75 12.15 14.14
CA PHE A 129 15.80 11.59 13.19
C PHE A 129 16.50 10.67 12.17
N PRO A 130 17.07 9.53 12.60
CA PRO A 130 17.77 8.64 11.68
C PRO A 130 16.82 8.13 10.59
N SER A 131 17.27 8.22 9.34
CA SER A 131 16.47 7.98 8.13
C SER A 131 16.10 6.51 7.85
N THR A 132 16.49 5.57 8.72
CA THR A 132 16.30 4.12 8.51
C THR A 132 15.19 3.53 9.36
N THR A 133 14.69 2.38 8.90
CA THR A 133 13.75 1.38 9.48
C THR A 133 13.92 1.03 10.98
N GLN A 134 14.76 1.75 11.74
CA GLN A 134 15.35 1.30 12.99
C GLN A 134 14.78 1.89 14.29
N ARG A 135 13.76 2.77 14.31
CA ARG A 135 13.15 3.15 15.59
C ARG A 135 11.74 3.71 15.48
N LYS A 136 10.83 3.13 16.27
CA LYS A 136 9.63 3.86 16.73
C LYS A 136 10.12 4.83 17.80
N ILE A 137 10.43 6.06 17.40
CA ILE A 137 10.61 7.15 18.37
C ILE A 137 9.22 7.45 18.94
N SER A 138 9.10 7.56 20.26
CA SER A 138 7.83 7.91 20.88
C SER A 138 7.41 9.34 20.49
N GLU A 139 6.12 9.64 20.45
CA GLU A 139 5.62 10.99 20.16
C GLU A 139 6.24 12.04 21.09
N ILE A 140 6.38 11.72 22.38
CA ILE A 140 7.01 12.58 23.39
C ILE A 140 8.49 12.84 23.07
N GLU A 141 9.23 11.82 22.63
CA GLU A 141 10.64 11.98 22.28
C GLU A 141 10.80 12.77 20.97
N ASN A 142 9.87 12.63 20.02
CA ASN A 142 9.83 13.46 18.81
C ASN A 142 9.61 14.94 19.16
N GLU A 143 8.62 15.26 20.00
CA GLU A 143 8.35 16.63 20.43
C GLU A 143 9.57 17.25 21.12
N ARG A 144 10.24 16.49 22.00
CA ARG A 144 11.45 16.94 22.67
C ARG A 144 12.60 17.20 21.68
N ASN A 145 12.81 16.30 20.73
CA ASN A 145 13.85 16.47 19.70
C ASN A 145 13.56 17.70 18.82
N ILE A 146 12.29 17.91 18.42
CA ILE A 146 11.87 19.08 17.65
C ILE A 146 12.20 20.36 18.43
N SER A 147 11.76 20.47 19.68
CA SER A 147 11.98 21.67 20.50
C SER A 147 13.48 21.96 20.73
N GLU A 148 14.29 20.92 20.92
CA GLU A 148 15.74 21.07 21.06
C GLU A 148 16.39 21.61 19.78
N ILE A 149 15.99 21.07 18.62
CA ILE A 149 16.51 21.52 17.32
C ILE A 149 16.03 22.94 17.00
N GLU A 150 14.78 23.29 17.32
CA GLU A 150 14.25 24.65 17.15
C GLU A 150 15.08 25.68 17.93
N HIS A 151 15.47 25.37 19.17
CA HIS A 151 16.35 26.25 19.95
C HIS A 151 17.72 26.46 19.29
N GLN A 152 18.31 25.40 18.72
CA GLN A 152 19.59 25.52 18.00
C GLN A 152 19.43 26.31 16.69
N ILE A 153 18.30 26.11 15.98
CA ILE A 153 17.95 26.91 14.81
C ILE A 153 17.87 28.39 15.17
N ASP A 154 17.15 28.75 16.23
CA ASP A 154 17.02 30.16 16.65
C ASP A 154 18.38 30.79 16.96
N SER A 155 19.29 30.05 17.60
CA SER A 155 20.66 30.51 17.86
C SER A 155 21.46 30.75 16.56
N CYS A 156 21.32 29.88 15.55
CA CYS A 156 21.92 30.07 14.23
C CYS A 156 21.31 31.27 13.48
N ILE A 157 20.00 31.53 13.67
CA ILE A 157 19.33 32.66 13.05
C ILE A 157 19.79 33.98 13.68
N GLU A 158 19.92 34.05 15.01
CA GLU A 158 20.48 35.23 15.70
C GLU A 158 21.88 35.57 15.19
N LEU A 159 22.71 34.54 14.95
CA LEU A 159 24.02 34.69 14.36
C LEU A 159 23.94 35.29 12.94
N LEU A 160 23.04 34.77 12.09
CA LEU A 160 22.81 35.32 10.74
C LEU A 160 22.27 36.75 10.76
N ASP A 161 21.41 37.09 11.72
CA ASP A 161 20.88 38.44 11.91
C ASP A 161 21.95 39.44 12.36
N SER A 162 23.02 38.97 13.01
CA SER A 162 24.14 39.81 13.43
C SER A 162 25.07 40.25 12.28
N ILE A 163 24.94 39.67 11.09
CA ILE A 163 25.78 40.01 9.94
C ILE A 163 25.46 41.45 9.48
N PRO A 164 26.45 42.37 9.42
CA PRO A 164 26.21 43.76 9.03
C PRO A 164 25.65 43.90 7.60
N LYS A 165 24.95 44.99 7.30
CA LYS A 165 24.38 45.22 5.95
C LYS A 165 25.46 45.52 4.91
N GLU A 166 26.53 46.15 5.35
CA GLU A 166 27.71 46.52 4.55
C GLU A 166 28.43 45.28 3.99
N LYS A 167 28.24 44.12 4.63
CA LYS A 167 28.76 42.81 4.18
C LYS A 167 27.82 42.09 3.22
N ARG A 168 26.71 42.72 2.86
CA ARG A 168 25.61 42.14 2.06
C ARG A 168 25.14 43.07 0.93
N GLU A 169 25.98 44.03 0.53
CA GLU A 169 25.61 45.09 -0.43
C GLU A 169 25.34 44.58 -1.85
N LEU A 170 25.78 43.37 -2.17
CA LEU A 170 25.53 42.70 -3.43
C LEU A 170 24.29 41.81 -3.32
N ASP A 171 23.45 41.83 -4.36
CA ASP A 171 22.23 41.00 -4.44
C ASP A 171 22.51 39.50 -4.21
N HIS A 172 23.74 39.05 -4.47
CA HIS A 172 24.13 37.66 -4.26
C HIS A 172 24.24 37.28 -2.78
N GLU A 173 24.85 38.11 -1.96
CA GLU A 173 25.09 37.92 -0.53
C GLU A 173 23.77 38.05 0.25
N ASP A 174 22.91 38.99 -0.14
CA ASP A 174 21.57 39.12 0.41
C ASP A 174 20.71 37.89 0.08
N ALA A 175 20.75 37.42 -1.18
CA ALA A 175 20.07 36.17 -1.53
C ALA A 175 20.64 34.96 -0.77
N MET A 176 21.95 34.94 -0.47
CA MET A 176 22.61 33.87 0.29
C MET A 176 22.14 33.85 1.74
N LEU A 177 22.02 35.01 2.35
CA LEU A 177 21.52 35.13 3.71
C LEU A 177 20.10 34.57 3.81
N GLU A 178 19.23 35.00 2.89
CA GLU A 178 17.84 34.54 2.84
C GLU A 178 17.76 33.03 2.59
N TYR A 179 18.59 32.51 1.68
CA TYR A 179 18.68 31.07 1.43
C TYR A 179 19.12 30.29 2.68
N LEU A 180 20.16 30.74 3.39
CA LEU A 180 20.69 30.07 4.58
C LEU A 180 19.67 30.11 5.73
N LYS A 181 19.01 31.25 5.99
CA LYS A 181 17.90 31.32 6.95
C LYS A 181 16.79 30.34 6.61
N GLY A 182 16.42 30.30 5.33
CA GLY A 182 15.45 29.35 4.80
C GLY A 182 15.85 27.89 5.03
N ARG A 183 17.12 27.56 4.82
CA ARG A 183 17.70 26.23 5.07
C ARG A 183 17.66 25.85 6.54
N PHE A 184 18.08 26.75 7.44
CA PHE A 184 18.05 26.52 8.89
C PHE A 184 16.62 26.22 9.37
N TYR A 185 15.66 27.07 9.02
CA TYR A 185 14.26 26.84 9.38
C TYR A 185 13.66 25.58 8.74
N ASN A 186 14.21 25.09 7.63
CA ASN A 186 13.76 23.87 6.95
C ASN A 186 14.56 22.61 7.37
N ALA A 187 15.42 22.69 8.38
CA ALA A 187 16.30 21.59 8.77
C ALA A 187 15.55 20.38 9.34
N ILE A 188 14.49 20.61 10.13
CA ILE A 188 13.72 19.54 10.78
C ILE A 188 12.99 18.70 9.72
N PRO A 189 13.22 17.38 9.64
CA PRO A 189 12.54 16.50 8.69
C PRO A 189 11.01 16.52 8.88
N ASP A 190 10.27 16.45 7.77
CA ASP A 190 8.79 16.36 7.72
C ASP A 190 7.97 17.44 8.48
N VAL A 191 8.62 18.45 9.08
CA VAL A 191 7.97 19.59 9.74
C VAL A 191 8.00 20.83 8.84
N TYR A 192 6.83 21.37 8.52
CA TYR A 192 6.71 22.62 7.78
C TYR A 192 6.94 23.84 8.69
N ASN A 193 7.70 24.82 8.19
CA ASN A 193 7.93 26.09 8.85
C ASN A 193 7.65 27.26 7.89
N GLU A 194 6.77 28.18 8.29
CA GLU A 194 6.38 29.33 7.47
C GLU A 194 7.53 30.33 7.26
N LYS A 195 8.41 30.51 8.25
CA LYS A 195 9.60 31.36 8.11
C LYS A 195 10.56 30.79 7.07
N ALA A 196 10.69 29.46 6.99
CA ALA A 196 11.46 28.82 5.94
C ALA A 196 10.90 29.16 4.55
N GLU A 197 9.58 29.01 4.35
CA GLU A 197 8.95 29.34 3.08
C GLU A 197 9.17 30.82 2.71
N HIS A 198 9.00 31.74 3.66
CA HIS A 198 9.22 33.16 3.44
C HIS A 198 10.63 33.48 2.95
N HIS A 199 11.65 33.05 3.69
CA HIS A 199 13.05 33.31 3.37
C HIS A 199 13.48 32.64 2.06
N LEU A 200 13.05 31.39 1.80
CA LEU A 200 13.36 30.68 0.56
C LEU A 200 12.72 31.34 -0.67
N ARG A 201 11.49 31.85 -0.54
CA ARG A 201 10.86 32.65 -1.61
C ARG A 201 11.65 33.91 -1.91
N LYS A 202 12.00 34.66 -0.87
CA LYS A 202 12.79 35.89 -1.01
C LYS A 202 14.14 35.62 -1.68
N ALA A 203 14.82 34.53 -1.32
CA ALA A 203 16.05 34.10 -1.98
C ALA A 203 15.84 33.83 -3.49
N THR A 204 14.76 33.14 -3.87
CA THR A 204 14.45 32.88 -5.29
C THR A 204 14.03 34.12 -6.06
N ASP A 205 13.43 35.11 -5.40
CA ASP A 205 13.04 36.38 -6.02
C ASP A 205 14.27 37.27 -6.27
N LEU A 206 15.18 37.35 -5.30
CA LEU A 206 16.45 38.08 -5.42
C LEU A 206 17.36 37.46 -6.49
N LYS A 207 17.46 36.13 -6.53
CA LYS A 207 18.31 35.40 -7.49
C LYS A 207 17.55 34.25 -8.13
N SER A 208 16.83 34.56 -9.22
CA SER A 208 15.99 33.60 -9.94
C SER A 208 16.70 32.36 -10.51
N LEU A 209 18.03 32.43 -10.75
CA LEU A 209 18.83 31.31 -11.24
C LEU A 209 19.52 30.51 -10.12
N TRP A 210 19.20 30.78 -8.86
CA TRP A 210 19.72 30.00 -7.74
C TRP A 210 18.97 28.67 -7.59
N LEU A 211 19.50 27.62 -8.20
CA LEU A 211 18.82 26.32 -8.29
C LEU A 211 18.65 25.65 -6.92
N GLU A 212 19.63 25.76 -6.03
CA GLU A 212 19.58 25.21 -4.66
C GLU A 212 18.48 25.87 -3.81
N ALA A 213 18.23 27.18 -3.99
CA ALA A 213 17.13 27.87 -3.33
C ALA A 213 15.77 27.37 -3.81
N TRP A 214 15.60 27.19 -5.14
CA TRP A 214 14.40 26.57 -5.71
C TRP A 214 14.19 25.14 -5.20
N ASP A 215 15.26 24.38 -5.13
CA ASP A 215 15.24 23.01 -4.66
C ASP A 215 14.82 22.91 -3.19
N CYS A 216 15.37 23.77 -2.33
CA CYS A 216 14.99 23.84 -0.91
C CYS A 216 13.56 24.37 -0.72
N LEU A 217 13.12 25.36 -1.51
CA LEU A 217 11.73 25.83 -1.51
C LEU A 217 10.77 24.69 -1.88
N GLY A 218 11.14 23.86 -2.86
CA GLY A 218 10.38 22.68 -3.24
C GLY A 218 10.22 21.68 -2.10
N LEU A 219 11.28 21.45 -1.32
CA LEU A 219 11.23 20.64 -0.10
C LEU A 219 10.29 21.23 0.95
N CYS A 220 10.44 22.51 1.26
CA CYS A 220 9.60 23.21 2.25
C CYS A 220 8.11 23.11 1.87
N LEU A 221 7.77 23.34 0.61
CA LEU A 221 6.40 23.24 0.10
C LEU A 221 5.86 21.80 0.12
N ALA A 222 6.72 20.81 -0.11
CA ALA A 222 6.33 19.41 0.02
C ALA A 222 5.99 19.05 1.48
N LYS A 223 6.72 19.58 2.47
CA LYS A 223 6.39 19.43 3.90
C LYS A 223 5.06 20.09 4.26
N LYS A 224 4.74 21.23 3.63
CA LYS A 224 3.42 21.89 3.75
C LYS A 224 2.26 21.04 3.19
N GLY A 225 2.56 20.07 2.33
CA GLY A 225 1.57 19.34 1.53
C GLY A 225 1.17 20.06 0.23
N ASP A 226 1.81 21.19 -0.12
CA ASP A 226 1.58 21.90 -1.38
C ASP A 226 2.40 21.28 -2.51
N TYR A 227 1.98 20.07 -2.89
CA TYR A 227 2.73 19.24 -3.84
C TYR A 227 2.78 19.85 -5.24
N LEU A 228 1.80 20.66 -5.64
CA LEU A 228 1.78 21.27 -6.97
C LEU A 228 2.81 22.39 -7.09
N ARG A 229 2.96 23.26 -6.08
CA ARG A 229 3.99 24.30 -6.11
C ARG A 229 5.39 23.73 -5.90
N ALA A 230 5.54 22.73 -5.02
CA ALA A 230 6.80 22.00 -4.89
C ALA A 230 7.26 21.41 -6.24
N ARG A 231 6.31 20.85 -6.99
CA ARG A 231 6.51 20.31 -8.32
C ARG A 231 6.98 21.38 -9.31
N ASP A 232 6.45 22.59 -9.22
CA ASP A 232 6.85 23.69 -10.10
C ASP A 232 8.27 24.18 -9.78
N CYS A 233 8.65 24.23 -8.50
CA CYS A 233 10.04 24.49 -8.08
C CYS A 233 11.03 23.48 -8.69
N TYR A 234 10.77 22.18 -8.55
CA TYR A 234 11.63 21.15 -9.13
C TYR A 234 11.67 21.19 -10.67
N LYS A 235 10.59 21.65 -11.32
CA LYS A 235 10.57 21.83 -12.78
C LYS A 235 11.53 22.94 -13.21
N ILE A 236 11.68 24.01 -12.42
CA ILE A 236 12.65 25.08 -12.69
C ILE A 236 14.07 24.50 -12.60
N VAL A 237 14.39 23.78 -11.54
CA VAL A 237 15.72 23.17 -11.37
C VAL A 237 16.05 22.22 -12.53
N LEU A 238 15.14 21.29 -12.85
CA LEU A 238 15.33 20.31 -13.93
C LEU A 238 15.31 20.94 -15.35
N LYS A 239 14.90 22.20 -15.50
CA LYS A 239 15.01 22.93 -16.76
C LYS A 239 16.48 23.27 -17.05
N PHE A 240 17.24 23.62 -16.01
CA PHE A 240 18.64 24.05 -16.12
C PHE A 240 19.61 22.91 -15.83
N ASP A 241 19.30 22.04 -14.87
CA ASP A 241 20.09 20.86 -14.52
C ASP A 241 19.23 19.60 -14.66
N LYS A 242 19.21 19.03 -15.86
CA LYS A 242 18.35 17.89 -16.23
C LYS A 242 18.74 16.58 -15.54
N GLU A 243 19.94 16.49 -15.02
CA GLU A 243 20.54 15.29 -14.43
C GLU A 243 20.75 15.43 -12.92
N ASN A 244 20.18 16.48 -12.31
CA ASN A 244 20.19 16.66 -10.86
C ASN A 244 19.53 15.48 -10.14
N ARG A 245 20.35 14.55 -9.64
CA ARG A 245 19.88 13.30 -9.03
C ARG A 245 18.96 13.55 -7.84
N GLY A 246 19.33 14.48 -6.96
CA GLY A 246 18.55 14.79 -5.75
C GLY A 246 17.16 15.33 -6.07
N VAL A 247 17.05 16.20 -7.07
CA VAL A 247 15.77 16.76 -7.52
C VAL A 247 14.95 15.71 -8.28
N LEU A 248 15.58 14.85 -9.09
CA LEU A 248 14.89 13.75 -9.78
C LEU A 248 14.23 12.78 -8.79
N ARG A 249 14.92 12.41 -7.70
CA ARG A 249 14.37 11.61 -6.60
C ARG A 249 13.15 12.26 -5.97
N ARG A 250 13.32 13.48 -5.48
CA ARG A 250 12.24 14.24 -4.83
C ARG A 250 11.05 14.48 -5.77
N ARG A 251 11.33 14.68 -7.06
CA ARG A 251 10.29 14.76 -8.09
C ARG A 251 9.55 13.43 -8.26
N THR A 252 10.25 12.31 -8.21
CA THR A 252 9.66 10.98 -8.29
C THR A 252 8.73 10.72 -7.11
N ASP A 253 9.18 10.99 -5.89
CA ASP A 253 8.40 10.81 -4.66
C ASP A 253 7.16 11.70 -4.65
N LEU A 254 7.31 12.93 -5.14
CA LEU A 254 6.22 13.89 -5.25
C LEU A 254 5.15 13.43 -6.25
N GLU A 255 5.54 12.97 -7.44
CA GLU A 255 4.58 12.43 -8.42
C GLU A 255 3.88 11.17 -7.88
N MET A 256 4.57 10.35 -7.08
CA MET A 256 3.94 9.22 -6.38
C MET A 256 2.90 9.69 -5.35
N LYS A 257 3.24 10.67 -4.50
CA LYS A 257 2.29 11.27 -3.55
C LYS A 257 1.07 11.86 -4.25
N ILE A 258 1.28 12.62 -5.34
CA ILE A 258 0.19 13.19 -6.13
C ILE A 258 -0.66 12.08 -6.76
N ALA A 259 -0.06 11.00 -7.27
CA ALA A 259 -0.80 9.86 -7.80
C ALA A 259 -1.75 9.25 -6.76
N ILE A 260 -1.25 9.00 -5.55
CA ILE A 260 -2.04 8.41 -4.44
C ILE A 260 -3.27 9.28 -4.12
N LEU A 261 -3.11 10.61 -4.16
CA LEU A 261 -4.16 11.57 -3.80
C LEU A 261 -5.05 11.98 -4.98
N SER A 262 -4.70 11.61 -6.21
CA SER A 262 -5.39 12.06 -7.43
C SER A 262 -6.54 11.14 -7.82
N GLU A 263 -7.64 11.72 -8.31
CA GLU A 263 -8.70 10.96 -8.99
C GLU A 263 -8.24 10.33 -10.30
N ASN A 264 -7.18 10.88 -10.92
CA ASN A 264 -6.60 10.37 -12.15
C ASN A 264 -5.08 10.12 -11.96
N PRO A 265 -4.69 9.00 -11.30
CA PRO A 265 -3.30 8.72 -10.98
C PRO A 265 -2.39 8.44 -12.18
N ALA A 266 -2.93 8.00 -13.31
CA ALA A 266 -2.15 7.45 -14.42
C ALA A 266 -1.09 8.40 -15.02
N PRO A 267 -1.34 9.70 -15.25
CA PRO A 267 -0.32 10.63 -15.75
C PRO A 267 0.82 10.87 -14.76
N HIS A 268 0.51 10.88 -13.47
CA HIS A 268 1.49 11.05 -12.40
C HIS A 268 2.37 9.80 -12.27
N LEU A 269 1.78 8.61 -12.33
CA LEU A 269 2.53 7.34 -12.34
C LEU A 269 3.44 7.22 -13.58
N LYS A 270 3.02 7.71 -14.75
CA LYS A 270 3.90 7.80 -15.93
C LYS A 270 5.09 8.73 -15.71
N SER A 271 4.87 9.85 -15.04
CA SER A 271 5.93 10.79 -14.68
C SER A 271 6.87 10.18 -13.64
N CYS A 272 6.34 9.47 -12.65
CA CYS A 272 7.10 8.72 -11.66
C CYS A 272 8.00 7.68 -12.34
N ILE A 273 7.48 6.83 -13.23
CA ILE A 273 8.27 5.87 -14.01
C ILE A 273 9.38 6.57 -14.80
N LYS A 274 9.07 7.70 -15.45
CA LYS A 274 10.04 8.48 -16.23
C LYS A 274 11.19 9.00 -15.37
N TYR A 275 10.89 9.59 -14.21
CA TYR A 275 11.92 10.18 -13.35
C TYR A 275 12.69 9.12 -12.56
N ALA A 276 12.01 8.11 -12.00
CA ALA A 276 12.66 6.98 -11.33
C ALA A 276 13.60 6.22 -12.27
N GLY A 277 13.18 5.97 -13.52
CA GLY A 277 14.02 5.32 -14.52
C GLY A 277 15.25 6.15 -14.90
N LYS A 278 15.13 7.49 -14.89
CA LYS A 278 16.29 8.38 -15.09
C LYS A 278 17.24 8.34 -13.90
N THR A 279 16.72 8.40 -12.67
CA THR A 279 17.58 8.31 -11.49
C THR A 279 18.31 6.98 -11.45
N LEU A 280 17.63 5.87 -11.73
CA LEU A 280 18.21 4.53 -11.76
C LEU A 280 19.35 4.40 -12.79
N ALA A 281 19.28 5.15 -13.90
CA ALA A 281 20.33 5.20 -14.90
C ALA A 281 21.55 6.03 -14.45
N LEU A 282 21.36 6.99 -13.54
CA LEU A 282 22.41 7.86 -13.01
C LEU A 282 23.05 7.31 -11.72
N ASP A 283 22.30 6.52 -10.96
CA ASP A 283 22.70 5.90 -9.70
C ASP A 283 21.93 4.58 -9.56
N ARG A 284 22.55 3.51 -9.04
CA ARG A 284 21.90 2.19 -8.90
C ARG A 284 20.75 2.17 -7.86
N MET A 285 20.39 3.31 -7.31
CA MET A 285 19.32 3.51 -6.33
C MET A 285 17.97 3.76 -7.02
N ASP A 286 16.87 3.65 -6.27
CA ASP A 286 15.47 3.88 -6.68
C ASP A 286 14.74 2.70 -7.34
N GLY A 287 15.29 1.49 -7.27
CA GLY A 287 14.60 0.28 -7.78
C GLY A 287 13.25 0.02 -7.10
N ASP A 288 13.12 0.27 -5.79
CA ASP A 288 11.84 0.15 -5.07
C ASP A 288 10.80 1.14 -5.62
N THR A 289 11.13 2.43 -5.69
CA THR A 289 10.21 3.46 -6.18
C THR A 289 9.79 3.19 -7.63
N LEU A 290 10.72 2.79 -8.51
CA LEU A 290 10.41 2.41 -9.88
C LEU A 290 9.48 1.19 -9.94
N GLY A 291 9.77 0.17 -9.12
CA GLY A 291 8.93 -1.04 -9.02
C GLY A 291 7.51 -0.72 -8.57
N ARG A 292 7.38 0.11 -7.53
CA ARG A 292 6.08 0.60 -7.03
C ARG A 292 5.32 1.35 -8.11
N ALA A 293 5.99 2.25 -8.85
CA ALA A 293 5.35 3.01 -9.92
C ALA A 293 4.80 2.11 -11.03
N TYR A 294 5.54 1.07 -11.43
CA TYR A 294 5.06 0.08 -12.39
C TYR A 294 3.89 -0.75 -11.85
N MET A 295 3.98 -1.20 -10.60
CA MET A 295 2.92 -1.97 -9.93
C MET A 295 1.62 -1.16 -9.82
N GLU A 296 1.68 0.08 -9.32
CA GLU A 296 0.50 0.94 -9.19
C GLU A 296 -0.07 1.32 -10.56
N TYR A 297 0.79 1.54 -11.57
CA TYR A 297 0.32 1.78 -12.94
C TYR A 297 -0.45 0.57 -13.49
N PHE A 298 -0.01 -0.65 -13.20
CA PHE A 298 -0.75 -1.87 -13.56
C PHE A 298 -2.15 -1.87 -12.93
N PHE A 299 -2.28 -1.56 -11.64
CA PHE A 299 -3.59 -1.54 -10.97
C PHE A 299 -4.52 -0.46 -11.52
N VAL A 300 -4.02 0.77 -11.68
CA VAL A 300 -4.80 1.90 -12.20
C VAL A 300 -5.20 1.69 -13.67
N SER A 301 -4.32 1.07 -14.47
CA SER A 301 -4.62 0.69 -15.85
C SER A 301 -5.50 -0.55 -15.96
N LYS A 302 -6.05 -1.03 -14.84
CA LYS A 302 -6.96 -2.16 -14.77
C LYS A 302 -6.36 -3.44 -15.37
N GLY A 303 -5.07 -3.64 -15.16
CA GLY A 303 -4.35 -4.83 -15.60
C GLY A 303 -4.13 -4.95 -17.11
N MET A 304 -4.41 -3.88 -17.88
CA MET A 304 -4.31 -3.88 -19.35
C MET A 304 -2.88 -4.08 -19.87
N ASP A 305 -1.86 -3.74 -19.08
CA ASP A 305 -0.45 -3.88 -19.45
C ASP A 305 0.30 -4.78 -18.47
N ARG A 306 0.25 -6.09 -18.71
CA ARG A 306 0.93 -7.10 -17.88
C ARG A 306 2.44 -6.90 -17.83
N ASN A 307 3.06 -6.33 -18.87
CA ASN A 307 4.50 -6.12 -18.88
C ASN A 307 4.94 -5.22 -17.71
N LYS A 308 4.04 -4.37 -17.20
CA LYS A 308 4.28 -3.54 -16.02
C LYS A 308 4.55 -4.37 -14.76
N LEU A 309 3.86 -5.50 -14.54
CA LEU A 309 4.18 -6.38 -13.40
C LEU A 309 5.57 -7.01 -13.53
N ARG A 310 5.97 -7.40 -14.73
CA ARG A 310 7.32 -7.96 -14.97
C ARG A 310 8.40 -6.90 -14.75
N LEU A 311 8.18 -5.69 -15.24
CA LEU A 311 9.07 -4.54 -15.01
C LEU A 311 9.12 -4.17 -13.52
N ALA A 312 8.00 -4.25 -12.81
CA ALA A 312 7.94 -4.04 -11.37
C ALA A 312 8.78 -5.08 -10.63
N LEU A 313 8.58 -6.38 -10.94
CA LEU A 313 9.33 -7.47 -10.32
C LEU A 313 10.84 -7.29 -10.53
N GLN A 314 11.26 -7.02 -11.76
CA GLN A 314 12.67 -6.79 -12.08
C GLN A 314 13.26 -5.61 -11.30
N ALA A 315 12.52 -4.50 -11.19
CA ALA A 315 12.97 -3.34 -10.43
C ALA A 315 13.12 -3.65 -8.92
N PHE A 316 12.17 -4.41 -8.36
CA PHE A 316 12.24 -4.85 -6.96
C PHE A 316 13.37 -5.86 -6.70
N GLU A 317 13.59 -6.82 -7.60
CA GLU A 317 14.69 -7.78 -7.49
C GLU A 317 16.04 -7.06 -7.53
N ASN A 318 16.22 -6.12 -8.45
CA ASN A 318 17.42 -5.29 -8.50
C ASN A 318 17.62 -4.47 -7.21
N ALA A 319 16.53 -3.93 -6.64
CA ALA A 319 16.60 -3.16 -5.39
C ALA A 319 17.03 -4.04 -4.20
N LYS A 320 16.58 -5.30 -4.15
CA LYS A 320 16.95 -6.24 -3.08
C LYS A 320 18.44 -6.59 -3.03
N GLU A 321 19.15 -6.46 -4.15
CA GLU A 321 20.59 -6.68 -4.20
C GLU A 321 21.39 -5.56 -3.52
N ILE A 322 20.77 -4.39 -3.27
CA ILE A 322 21.42 -3.27 -2.57
C ILE A 322 21.54 -3.61 -1.07
N PRO A 323 22.75 -3.57 -0.47
CA PRO A 323 22.95 -3.99 0.92
C PRO A 323 22.05 -3.30 1.94
N THR A 324 21.79 -2.00 1.76
CA THR A 324 20.92 -1.21 2.66
C THR A 324 19.45 -1.58 2.57
N GLU A 325 19.02 -2.22 1.47
CA GLU A 325 17.63 -2.60 1.22
C GLU A 325 17.31 -4.05 1.62
N LYS A 326 18.32 -4.85 1.96
CA LYS A 326 18.12 -6.29 2.29
C LYS A 326 17.19 -6.53 3.47
N SER A 327 17.12 -5.58 4.41
CA SER A 327 16.25 -5.63 5.59
C SER A 327 14.96 -4.82 5.42
N ASN A 328 14.64 -4.35 4.22
CA ASN A 328 13.43 -3.58 3.95
C ASN A 328 12.22 -4.51 3.78
N ALA A 329 11.50 -4.76 4.87
CA ALA A 329 10.29 -5.61 4.86
C ALA A 329 9.23 -5.12 3.84
N GLN A 330 9.09 -3.81 3.66
CA GLN A 330 8.13 -3.22 2.74
C GLN A 330 8.45 -3.52 1.27
N LEU A 331 9.73 -3.44 0.89
CA LEU A 331 10.20 -3.85 -0.44
C LEU A 331 9.90 -5.33 -0.70
N VAL A 332 10.13 -6.20 0.30
CA VAL A 332 9.82 -7.62 0.20
C VAL A 332 8.31 -7.85 0.03
N ILE A 333 7.46 -7.13 0.77
CA ILE A 333 5.99 -7.16 0.62
C ILE A 333 5.57 -6.76 -0.80
N HIS A 334 6.10 -5.65 -1.33
CA HIS A 334 5.77 -5.22 -2.70
C HIS A 334 6.14 -6.28 -3.73
N CYS A 335 7.33 -6.89 -3.61
CA CYS A 335 7.78 -7.98 -4.45
C CYS A 335 6.84 -9.22 -4.35
N SER A 336 6.39 -9.58 -3.15
CA SER A 336 5.45 -10.68 -2.93
C SER A 336 4.07 -10.42 -3.53
N VAL A 337 3.56 -9.19 -3.42
CA VAL A 337 2.30 -8.79 -4.05
C VAL A 337 2.41 -8.95 -5.57
N VAL A 338 3.49 -8.48 -6.20
CA VAL A 338 3.71 -8.67 -7.64
C VAL A 338 3.77 -10.16 -8.01
N ASN A 339 4.46 -10.98 -7.22
CA ASN A 339 4.51 -12.43 -7.42
C ASN A 339 3.12 -13.07 -7.32
N ARG A 340 2.25 -12.63 -6.40
CA ARG A 340 0.85 -13.06 -6.34
C ARG A 340 0.12 -12.80 -7.65
N PHE A 341 0.24 -11.59 -8.20
CA PHE A 341 -0.40 -11.21 -9.46
C PHE A 341 0.19 -11.90 -10.68
N LEU A 342 1.43 -12.38 -10.60
CA LEU A 342 2.08 -13.24 -11.60
C LEU A 342 1.81 -14.73 -11.35
N GLU A 343 1.01 -15.06 -10.33
CA GLU A 343 0.67 -16.43 -9.91
C GLU A 343 1.90 -17.25 -9.49
N ASN A 344 2.99 -16.60 -9.08
CA ASN A 344 4.20 -17.24 -8.55
C ASN A 344 3.99 -17.56 -7.05
N CYS A 345 3.12 -18.53 -6.76
CA CYS A 345 2.64 -18.83 -5.40
C CYS A 345 3.78 -19.08 -4.40
N THR A 346 4.78 -19.87 -4.76
CA THR A 346 5.93 -20.17 -3.88
C THR A 346 6.71 -18.91 -3.50
N MET A 347 7.06 -18.08 -4.49
CA MET A 347 7.81 -16.83 -4.26
C MET A 347 6.99 -15.82 -3.45
N CYS A 348 5.68 -15.75 -3.71
CA CYS A 348 4.73 -14.93 -2.97
C CYS A 348 4.69 -15.32 -1.48
N LEU A 349 4.50 -16.61 -1.17
CA LEU A 349 4.43 -17.10 0.20
C LEU A 349 5.76 -16.96 0.94
N LYS A 350 6.88 -17.28 0.27
CA LYS A 350 8.24 -17.09 0.82
C LYS A 350 8.49 -15.65 1.19
N GLY A 351 8.27 -14.71 0.27
CA GLY A 351 8.53 -13.30 0.56
C GLY A 351 7.62 -12.75 1.66
N PHE A 352 6.33 -13.14 1.74
CA PHE A 352 5.50 -12.72 2.88
C PHE A 352 5.98 -13.33 4.21
N SER A 353 6.49 -14.56 4.20
CA SER A 353 7.10 -15.16 5.39
C SER A 353 8.36 -14.41 5.80
N ASP A 354 9.25 -14.13 4.86
CA ASP A 354 10.50 -13.40 5.09
C ASP A 354 10.22 -11.98 5.63
N ALA A 355 9.27 -11.26 5.03
CA ALA A 355 8.87 -9.93 5.49
C ALA A 355 8.25 -9.94 6.89
N ALA A 356 7.45 -10.96 7.23
CA ALA A 356 6.89 -11.10 8.57
C ALA A 356 7.98 -11.39 9.63
N SER A 357 9.06 -12.08 9.25
CA SER A 357 10.22 -12.28 10.11
C SER A 357 11.08 -11.02 10.27
N MET A 358 11.12 -10.15 9.25
CA MET A 358 11.82 -8.86 9.30
C MET A 358 11.07 -7.83 10.15
N ASP A 359 9.76 -7.70 9.96
CA ASP A 359 8.88 -6.81 10.72
C ASP A 359 7.52 -7.47 10.97
N ALA A 360 7.29 -7.87 12.22
CA ALA A 360 6.04 -8.50 12.65
C ALA A 360 4.82 -7.57 12.53
N THR A 361 5.02 -6.25 12.48
CA THR A 361 3.94 -5.24 12.38
C THR A 361 3.58 -4.85 10.94
N SER A 362 4.33 -5.36 9.96
CA SER A 362 4.18 -5.02 8.53
C SER A 362 2.89 -5.51 7.85
N GLY A 363 2.10 -6.35 8.54
CA GLY A 363 0.92 -7.01 7.96
C GLY A 363 1.25 -8.16 7.00
N ALA A 364 2.53 -8.47 6.75
CA ALA A 364 2.95 -9.56 5.86
C ALA A 364 2.41 -10.93 6.30
N PHE A 365 2.31 -11.19 7.61
CA PHE A 365 1.72 -12.42 8.13
C PHE A 365 0.25 -12.57 7.70
N TYR A 366 -0.54 -11.50 7.75
CA TYR A 366 -1.93 -11.51 7.29
C TYR A 366 -2.00 -11.83 5.80
N GLU A 367 -1.16 -11.18 4.98
CA GLU A 367 -1.10 -11.43 3.53
C GLU A 367 -0.69 -12.87 3.18
N LYS A 368 0.24 -13.47 3.94
CA LYS A 368 0.55 -14.91 3.85
C LYS A 368 -0.68 -15.77 4.11
N GLN A 369 -1.36 -15.55 5.24
CA GLN A 369 -2.52 -16.35 5.65
C GLN A 369 -3.68 -16.25 4.67
N VAL A 370 -3.94 -15.05 4.16
CA VAL A 370 -4.97 -14.80 3.15
C VAL A 370 -4.65 -15.55 1.85
N THR A 371 -3.36 -15.62 1.45
CA THR A 371 -2.92 -16.40 0.28
C THR A 371 -3.11 -17.91 0.49
N ILE A 372 -2.73 -18.44 1.65
CA ILE A 372 -2.91 -19.87 1.98
C ILE A 372 -4.39 -20.25 1.93
N LYS A 373 -5.27 -19.45 2.56
CA LYS A 373 -6.72 -19.68 2.53
C LYS A 373 -7.30 -19.75 1.12
N LEU A 374 -6.78 -18.94 0.18
CA LEU A 374 -7.19 -19.01 -1.22
C LEU A 374 -6.79 -20.34 -1.87
N LEU A 375 -5.53 -20.74 -1.69
CA LEU A 375 -5.00 -21.98 -2.26
C LEU A 375 -5.72 -23.21 -1.70
N ASP A 376 -6.03 -23.20 -0.40
CA ASP A 376 -6.83 -24.22 0.26
C ASP A 376 -8.23 -24.34 -0.35
N LYS A 377 -8.88 -23.20 -0.64
CA LYS A 377 -10.17 -23.17 -1.33
C LYS A 377 -10.06 -23.78 -2.73
N PHE A 378 -9.03 -23.45 -3.50
CA PHE A 378 -8.82 -24.05 -4.83
C PHE A 378 -8.71 -25.57 -4.74
N GLN A 379 -7.86 -26.07 -3.86
CA GLN A 379 -7.66 -27.51 -3.70
C GLN A 379 -8.94 -28.23 -3.23
N GLY A 380 -9.66 -27.66 -2.25
CA GLY A 380 -10.92 -28.24 -1.77
C GLY A 380 -11.98 -28.34 -2.86
N LEU A 381 -12.12 -27.29 -3.69
CA LEU A 381 -13.06 -27.28 -4.82
C LEU A 381 -12.65 -28.25 -5.94
N LEU A 382 -11.35 -28.42 -6.19
CA LEU A 382 -10.84 -29.38 -7.17
C LEU A 382 -10.99 -30.84 -6.70
N GLN A 383 -10.82 -31.11 -5.40
CA GLN A 383 -10.90 -32.46 -4.83
C GLN A 383 -12.33 -32.94 -4.56
N GLY A 384 -13.28 -32.05 -4.26
CA GLY A 384 -14.69 -32.42 -4.00
C GLY A 384 -15.31 -33.27 -5.11
N LYS A 385 -14.89 -33.05 -6.37
CA LYS A 385 -15.32 -33.86 -7.52
C LYS A 385 -14.75 -35.28 -7.57
N ARG A 386 -13.58 -35.56 -6.98
CA ARG A 386 -13.04 -36.94 -6.89
C ARG A 386 -13.89 -37.80 -5.95
N ASN A 387 -14.45 -37.20 -4.89
CA ASN A 387 -15.22 -37.94 -3.88
C ASN A 387 -16.70 -38.16 -4.26
N ASP A 388 -17.30 -37.28 -5.08
CA ASP A 388 -18.65 -37.50 -5.60
C ASP A 388 -18.73 -38.63 -6.63
N LYS A 389 -17.62 -38.98 -7.31
CA LYS A 389 -17.55 -40.18 -8.16
C LYS A 389 -17.51 -41.50 -7.36
N ASN A 390 -17.20 -41.46 -6.06
CA ASN A 390 -17.13 -42.63 -5.17
C ASN A 390 -18.38 -42.82 -4.28
N LYS A 391 -19.33 -41.89 -4.28
CA LYS A 391 -20.62 -42.07 -3.61
C LYS A 391 -21.66 -42.68 -4.56
N GLY A 392 -21.65 -44.01 -4.61
CA GLY A 392 -22.84 -44.82 -4.81
C GLY A 392 -23.36 -44.95 -6.23
N LYS A 393 -23.29 -46.18 -6.75
CA LYS A 393 -24.21 -46.69 -7.78
C LYS A 393 -25.66 -46.59 -7.29
N SER A 394 -26.27 -45.42 -7.43
CA SER A 394 -27.72 -45.28 -7.41
C SER A 394 -28.23 -45.57 -8.83
N LYS A 395 -28.94 -46.70 -8.97
CA LYS A 395 -29.75 -47.01 -10.16
C LYS A 395 -30.93 -46.03 -10.22
N GLY A 396 -30.67 -44.80 -10.64
CA GLY A 396 -31.69 -43.87 -11.13
C GLY A 396 -31.57 -43.79 -12.64
N LYS A 397 -32.63 -44.15 -13.38
CA LYS A 397 -32.70 -44.00 -14.83
C LYS A 397 -32.34 -42.55 -15.21
N SER A 398 -31.13 -42.33 -15.71
CA SER A 398 -30.78 -41.08 -16.38
C SER A 398 -31.49 -41.09 -17.73
N GLN A 399 -32.62 -40.40 -17.82
CA GLN A 399 -33.04 -39.83 -19.10
C GLN A 399 -31.84 -39.07 -19.66
N GLY A 400 -31.48 -39.39 -20.91
CA GLY A 400 -30.30 -38.87 -21.58
C GLY A 400 -30.18 -37.36 -21.39
N LYS A 401 -29.19 -36.95 -20.58
CA LYS A 401 -28.64 -35.61 -20.69
C LYS A 401 -28.00 -35.58 -22.07
N ASN A 402 -28.71 -34.98 -23.02
CA ASN A 402 -28.13 -34.49 -24.25
C ASN A 402 -26.79 -33.86 -23.88
N LYS A 403 -25.71 -34.43 -24.41
CA LYS A 403 -24.38 -33.83 -24.44
C LYS A 403 -24.61 -32.44 -25.02
N ARG A 404 -24.74 -31.41 -24.16
CA ARG A 404 -24.97 -30.04 -24.62
C ARG A 404 -23.76 -29.74 -25.49
N LYS A 405 -23.97 -29.70 -26.81
CA LYS A 405 -22.91 -29.34 -27.75
C LYS A 405 -22.42 -27.97 -27.32
N CYS A 406 -21.15 -27.88 -26.93
CA CYS A 406 -20.48 -26.62 -26.67
C CYS A 406 -20.26 -25.89 -28.00
N ASN A 407 -21.34 -25.35 -28.59
CA ASN A 407 -21.32 -24.58 -29.83
C ASN A 407 -20.89 -23.12 -29.59
N GLY A 408 -19.87 -22.90 -28.75
CA GLY A 408 -19.37 -21.56 -28.40
C GLY A 408 -18.47 -20.90 -29.47
N MET A 409 -18.19 -21.61 -30.57
CA MET A 409 -17.27 -21.15 -31.62
C MET A 409 -17.94 -20.40 -32.77
N ASP A 410 -19.26 -20.46 -32.90
CA ASP A 410 -19.98 -19.85 -34.03
C ASP A 410 -19.86 -18.31 -33.95
N GLY A 411 -19.12 -17.71 -34.88
CA GLY A 411 -18.93 -16.25 -34.97
C GLY A 411 -17.63 -15.70 -34.38
N VAL A 412 -16.72 -16.55 -33.87
CA VAL A 412 -15.40 -16.10 -33.40
C VAL A 412 -14.46 -15.87 -34.60
N ASN A 413 -14.12 -14.61 -34.84
CA ASN A 413 -13.21 -14.19 -35.92
C ASN A 413 -12.04 -13.39 -35.30
N PRO A 414 -10.77 -13.76 -35.55
CA PRO A 414 -10.26 -14.84 -36.41
C PRO A 414 -10.55 -16.26 -35.91
N PRO A 415 -10.42 -17.30 -36.75
CA PRO A 415 -10.68 -18.68 -36.34
C PRO A 415 -9.66 -19.15 -35.27
N TYR A 416 -10.16 -19.84 -34.25
CA TYR A 416 -9.39 -20.43 -33.16
C TYR A 416 -9.47 -21.95 -33.19
N LYS A 417 -8.36 -22.62 -32.83
CA LYS A 417 -8.35 -24.07 -32.63
C LYS A 417 -8.94 -24.39 -31.25
N SER A 418 -10.03 -25.15 -31.23
CA SER A 418 -10.60 -25.67 -29.98
C SER A 418 -9.61 -26.59 -29.27
N ALA A 419 -9.50 -26.43 -27.96
CA ALA A 419 -8.66 -27.25 -27.08
C ALA A 419 -9.31 -27.40 -25.70
N THR A 420 -9.04 -28.54 -25.05
CA THR A 420 -9.30 -28.74 -23.61
C THR A 420 -8.08 -28.30 -22.80
N VAL A 421 -8.24 -28.10 -21.49
CA VAL A 421 -7.19 -27.53 -20.63
C VAL A 421 -5.95 -28.42 -20.58
N ASP A 422 -6.10 -29.73 -20.80
CA ASP A 422 -5.00 -30.68 -20.87
C ASP A 422 -4.12 -30.56 -22.10
N LEU A 423 -4.63 -29.92 -23.15
CA LEU A 423 -3.89 -29.69 -24.39
C LEU A 423 -3.20 -28.32 -24.42
N LEU A 424 -3.30 -27.54 -23.34
CA LEU A 424 -2.55 -26.29 -23.18
C LEU A 424 -1.12 -26.56 -22.73
N THR A 425 -0.20 -25.69 -23.15
CA THR A 425 1.18 -25.67 -22.65
C THR A 425 1.36 -24.53 -21.64
N GLU A 426 2.37 -24.65 -20.76
CA GLU A 426 2.79 -23.56 -19.88
C GLU A 426 3.02 -22.26 -20.68
N GLY A 427 2.48 -21.15 -20.20
CA GLY A 427 2.58 -19.84 -20.86
C GLY A 427 1.48 -19.57 -21.91
N PRO A 428 1.75 -18.66 -22.87
CA PRO A 428 0.75 -18.23 -23.86
C PRO A 428 0.38 -19.31 -24.88
N ASN A 429 -0.92 -19.54 -25.09
CA ASN A 429 -1.45 -20.48 -26.06
C ASN A 429 -2.17 -19.75 -27.21
N ASN A 430 -1.39 -19.16 -28.12
CA ASN A 430 -1.91 -18.36 -29.22
C ASN A 430 -2.77 -19.19 -30.19
N ARG A 431 -3.84 -18.59 -30.72
CA ARG A 431 -4.83 -19.18 -31.63
C ARG A 431 -5.54 -20.42 -31.07
N ARG A 432 -5.56 -20.57 -29.75
CA ARG A 432 -6.35 -21.60 -29.07
C ARG A 432 -7.52 -21.01 -28.31
N ALA A 433 -8.59 -21.79 -28.24
CA ALA A 433 -9.78 -21.43 -27.49
C ALA A 433 -10.21 -22.60 -26.61
N VAL A 434 -10.42 -22.32 -25.33
CA VAL A 434 -10.92 -23.29 -24.35
C VAL A 434 -12.36 -22.94 -24.03
N VAL A 435 -13.27 -23.90 -24.21
CA VAL A 435 -14.68 -23.76 -23.84
C VAL A 435 -14.91 -24.56 -22.56
N ALA A 436 -15.45 -23.92 -21.53
CA ALA A 436 -15.66 -24.51 -20.23
C ALA A 436 -16.91 -23.95 -19.54
N GLU A 437 -17.52 -24.73 -18.66
CA GLU A 437 -18.63 -24.31 -17.81
C GLU A 437 -18.11 -23.78 -16.47
N VAL A 438 -18.69 -22.68 -16.00
CA VAL A 438 -18.36 -22.06 -14.71
C VAL A 438 -19.03 -22.83 -13.58
N GLN A 439 -18.23 -23.43 -12.70
CA GLN A 439 -18.73 -24.16 -11.54
C GLN A 439 -19.10 -23.21 -10.41
N CYS A 440 -18.23 -22.25 -10.09
CA CYS A 440 -18.48 -21.23 -9.08
C CYS A 440 -17.49 -20.06 -9.19
N LEU A 441 -17.86 -18.93 -8.60
CA LEU A 441 -16.92 -17.89 -8.21
C LEU A 441 -16.25 -18.32 -6.90
N VAL A 442 -14.93 -18.28 -6.84
CA VAL A 442 -14.20 -18.52 -5.60
C VAL A 442 -14.20 -17.21 -4.81
N GLU A 443 -14.87 -17.21 -3.66
CA GLU A 443 -15.00 -16.03 -2.79
C GLU A 443 -13.64 -15.59 -2.24
N TYR A 444 -13.00 -14.70 -3.00
CA TYR A 444 -11.75 -14.05 -2.69
C TYR A 444 -11.54 -12.92 -3.69
N ALA A 445 -11.96 -11.71 -3.33
CA ALA A 445 -11.73 -10.51 -4.13
C ALA A 445 -10.57 -9.73 -3.51
N TYR A 446 -9.40 -9.77 -4.16
CA TYR A 446 -8.23 -8.99 -3.74
C TYR A 446 -7.86 -7.98 -4.83
N ARG A 447 -7.99 -6.68 -4.52
CA ARG A 447 -7.64 -5.56 -5.43
C ARG A 447 -8.15 -5.75 -6.88
N GLY A 448 -9.38 -6.27 -7.05
CA GLY A 448 -10.02 -6.44 -8.36
C GLY A 448 -9.61 -7.70 -9.16
N LEU A 449 -8.90 -8.63 -8.53
CA LEU A 449 -8.64 -9.98 -9.05
C LEU A 449 -9.76 -10.92 -8.63
N LEU A 450 -10.35 -11.61 -9.60
CA LEU A 450 -11.39 -12.61 -9.40
C LEU A 450 -10.90 -13.99 -9.86
N TYR A 451 -11.39 -15.02 -9.18
CA TYR A 451 -11.05 -16.41 -9.44
C TYR A 451 -12.31 -17.22 -9.64
N TYR A 452 -12.41 -17.94 -10.75
CA TYR A 452 -13.53 -18.82 -11.05
C TYR A 452 -13.04 -20.27 -11.13
N MET A 453 -13.85 -21.21 -10.68
CA MET A 453 -13.62 -22.64 -10.94
C MET A 453 -14.35 -23.03 -12.21
N LEU A 454 -13.65 -23.62 -13.18
CA LEU A 454 -14.22 -24.01 -14.48
C LEU A 454 -14.10 -25.51 -14.71
N CYS A 455 -14.92 -26.05 -15.61
CA CYS A 455 -14.86 -27.42 -16.09
C CYS A 455 -14.90 -27.45 -17.62
N ASP A 456 -13.92 -28.05 -18.28
CA ASP A 456 -14.00 -28.25 -19.74
C ASP A 456 -14.83 -29.48 -20.13
N SER A 457 -14.90 -29.77 -21.43
CA SER A 457 -15.66 -30.90 -21.98
C SER A 457 -15.11 -32.27 -21.64
N ASP A 458 -13.85 -32.36 -21.21
CA ASP A 458 -13.20 -33.61 -20.79
C ASP A 458 -13.33 -33.82 -19.26
N GLU A 459 -14.17 -33.00 -18.60
CA GLU A 459 -14.39 -32.97 -17.15
C GLU A 459 -13.16 -32.53 -16.35
N ASN A 460 -12.19 -31.89 -17.00
CA ASN A 460 -11.02 -31.33 -16.32
C ASN A 460 -11.37 -30.00 -15.67
N SER A 461 -11.08 -29.90 -14.37
CA SER A 461 -11.34 -28.70 -13.59
C SER A 461 -10.07 -27.84 -13.46
N PHE A 462 -10.22 -26.53 -13.59
CA PHE A 462 -9.11 -25.58 -13.55
C PHE A 462 -9.57 -24.22 -13.02
N VAL A 463 -8.62 -23.43 -12.56
CA VAL A 463 -8.87 -22.07 -12.05
C VAL A 463 -8.78 -21.08 -13.21
N LEU A 464 -9.76 -20.21 -13.36
CA LEU A 464 -9.68 -19.04 -14.22
C LEU A 464 -9.37 -17.81 -13.37
N THR A 465 -8.26 -17.16 -13.67
CA THR A 465 -7.84 -15.90 -13.07
C THR A 465 -8.22 -14.74 -13.98
N MET A 466 -9.05 -13.83 -13.48
CA MET A 466 -9.56 -12.69 -14.25
C MET A 466 -9.35 -11.39 -13.51
N PHE A 467 -8.80 -10.40 -14.23
CA PHE A 467 -8.63 -9.05 -13.72
C PHE A 467 -9.68 -8.12 -14.36
N ASN A 468 -10.14 -7.10 -13.63
CA ASN A 468 -11.04 -6.06 -14.16
C ASN A 468 -12.41 -6.58 -14.67
N THR A 469 -12.96 -7.59 -14.00
CA THR A 469 -14.34 -8.06 -14.22
C THR A 469 -15.17 -7.79 -12.98
N LYS A 470 -16.48 -7.59 -13.12
CA LYS A 470 -17.38 -7.51 -11.97
C LYS A 470 -17.89 -8.90 -11.61
N GLU A 471 -18.01 -9.18 -10.31
CA GLU A 471 -18.48 -10.48 -9.80
C GLU A 471 -19.78 -10.98 -10.43
N LYS A 472 -20.68 -10.07 -10.86
CA LYS A 472 -21.99 -10.40 -11.44
C LYS A 472 -22.00 -10.66 -12.95
N GLU A 473 -20.87 -10.50 -13.65
CA GLU A 473 -20.80 -10.62 -15.12
C GLU A 473 -20.67 -12.08 -15.60
N ILE A 474 -20.14 -12.97 -14.74
CA ILE A 474 -20.04 -14.41 -15.00
C ILE A 474 -20.70 -15.15 -13.84
N LYS A 475 -21.62 -16.06 -14.14
CA LYS A 475 -22.39 -16.81 -13.14
C LYS A 475 -22.11 -18.31 -13.23
N GLN A 476 -22.43 -19.01 -12.15
CA GLN A 476 -22.44 -20.47 -12.15
C GLN A 476 -23.37 -21.02 -13.25
N GLY A 477 -22.88 -22.01 -13.98
CA GLY A 477 -23.55 -22.63 -15.12
C GLY A 477 -23.37 -21.91 -16.46
N ASP A 478 -22.76 -20.71 -16.47
CA ASP A 478 -22.43 -20.04 -17.72
C ASP A 478 -21.34 -20.82 -18.49
N GLN A 479 -21.47 -20.87 -19.80
CA GLN A 479 -20.40 -21.34 -20.68
C GLN A 479 -19.46 -20.18 -20.99
N VAL A 480 -18.19 -20.36 -20.73
CA VAL A 480 -17.14 -19.38 -21.02
C VAL A 480 -16.21 -19.92 -22.10
N THR A 481 -15.92 -19.10 -23.10
CA THR A 481 -14.87 -19.36 -24.10
C THR A 481 -13.70 -18.41 -23.85
N LEU A 482 -12.52 -18.98 -23.64
CA LEU A 482 -11.27 -18.28 -23.34
C LEU A 482 -10.37 -18.29 -24.58
N LEU A 483 -10.11 -17.12 -25.16
CA LEU A 483 -9.31 -16.95 -26.38
C LEU A 483 -7.86 -16.56 -26.06
N ASP A 484 -6.90 -17.17 -26.74
CA ASP A 484 -5.46 -16.98 -26.48
C ASP A 484 -5.10 -17.13 -24.98
N PRO A 485 -5.51 -18.21 -24.32
CA PRO A 485 -5.32 -18.36 -22.88
C PRO A 485 -3.84 -18.44 -22.52
N ILE A 486 -3.49 -17.88 -21.36
CA ILE A 486 -2.18 -18.09 -20.73
C ILE A 486 -2.39 -19.14 -19.66
N CYS A 487 -1.74 -20.29 -19.81
CA CYS A 487 -1.82 -21.36 -18.83
C CYS A 487 -0.63 -21.30 -17.87
N LYS A 488 -0.87 -21.65 -16.61
CA LYS A 488 0.14 -21.85 -15.61
C LYS A 488 -0.11 -23.15 -14.85
N PHE A 489 0.90 -23.98 -14.79
CA PHE A 489 0.93 -25.21 -14.02
C PHE A 489 1.47 -24.88 -12.64
N VAL A 490 0.61 -25.06 -11.64
CA VAL A 490 0.96 -24.83 -10.24
C VAL A 490 1.17 -26.20 -9.61
N ASP A 491 2.39 -26.46 -9.17
CA ASP A 491 2.80 -27.68 -8.49
C ASP A 491 3.92 -27.31 -7.51
N PHE A 492 3.59 -27.28 -6.21
CA PHE A 492 4.56 -26.99 -5.15
C PHE A 492 4.08 -27.48 -3.79
N GLU A 493 5.02 -27.63 -2.85
CA GLU A 493 4.73 -27.90 -1.45
C GLU A 493 4.98 -26.66 -0.59
N TRP A 494 4.10 -26.42 0.37
CA TRP A 494 4.26 -25.36 1.36
C TRP A 494 3.76 -25.82 2.72
N GLU A 495 4.61 -25.75 3.74
CA GLU A 495 4.30 -26.12 5.13
C GLU A 495 3.66 -27.52 5.24
N GLY A 496 4.22 -28.50 4.51
CA GLY A 496 3.76 -29.89 4.52
C GLY A 496 2.51 -30.17 3.67
N LYS A 497 2.03 -29.17 2.91
CA LYS A 497 0.85 -29.30 2.05
C LYS A 497 1.22 -29.11 0.58
N HIS A 498 0.81 -30.08 -0.25
CA HIS A 498 1.03 -30.07 -1.70
C HIS A 498 -0.15 -29.40 -2.43
N TYR A 499 0.16 -28.43 -3.28
CA TYR A 499 -0.80 -27.71 -4.12
C TYR A 499 -0.51 -28.01 -5.59
N GLU A 500 -1.48 -28.67 -6.25
CA GLU A 500 -1.39 -29.04 -7.67
C GLU A 500 -2.68 -28.61 -8.40
N PHE A 501 -2.55 -27.71 -9.39
CA PHE A 501 -3.67 -27.30 -10.26
C PHE A 501 -3.21 -26.56 -11.51
N LYS A 502 -4.09 -26.47 -12.51
CA LYS A 502 -3.91 -25.59 -13.67
C LYS A 502 -4.64 -24.27 -13.44
N SER A 503 -3.93 -23.16 -13.61
CA SER A 503 -4.50 -21.82 -13.71
C SER A 503 -4.53 -21.40 -15.17
N VAL A 504 -5.62 -20.79 -15.58
CA VAL A 504 -5.78 -20.19 -16.90
C VAL A 504 -6.10 -18.72 -16.70
N ARG A 505 -5.45 -17.86 -17.46
CA ARG A 505 -5.64 -16.42 -17.41
C ARG A 505 -5.86 -15.85 -18.80
N VAL A 506 -6.68 -14.82 -18.85
CA VAL A 506 -6.84 -13.92 -20.00
C VAL A 506 -6.43 -12.50 -19.59
N ASN A 507 -5.83 -11.74 -20.50
CA ASN A 507 -5.36 -10.38 -20.20
C ASN A 507 -6.42 -9.32 -20.49
N LEU A 508 -7.32 -9.59 -21.45
CA LEU A 508 -8.31 -8.66 -21.94
C LEU A 508 -9.71 -9.27 -21.84
N LEU A 509 -10.71 -8.45 -21.53
CA LEU A 509 -12.11 -8.91 -21.45
C LEU A 509 -12.64 -9.40 -22.80
N GLU A 510 -12.11 -8.87 -23.92
CA GLU A 510 -12.46 -9.33 -25.27
C GLU A 510 -12.08 -10.78 -25.54
N GLN A 511 -11.13 -11.31 -24.77
CA GLN A 511 -10.71 -12.71 -24.86
C GLN A 511 -11.68 -13.66 -24.17
N VAL A 512 -12.75 -13.15 -23.55
CA VAL A 512 -13.72 -13.93 -22.79
C VAL A 512 -15.10 -13.75 -23.41
N LEU A 513 -15.66 -14.86 -23.89
CA LEU A 513 -17.04 -14.92 -24.36
C LEU A 513 -17.88 -15.67 -23.33
N VAL A 514 -18.95 -15.06 -22.85
CA VAL A 514 -19.92 -15.68 -21.92
C VAL A 514 -21.16 -16.03 -22.71
N ASN A 515 -21.51 -17.30 -22.76
CA ASN A 515 -22.63 -17.85 -23.53
C ASN A 515 -22.60 -17.35 -25.00
N GLY A 516 -21.41 -17.37 -25.60
CA GLY A 516 -21.15 -16.92 -26.98
C GLY A 516 -21.02 -15.39 -27.17
N ASN A 517 -21.23 -14.58 -26.13
CA ASN A 517 -21.20 -13.13 -26.23
C ASN A 517 -19.93 -12.53 -25.59
N PRO A 518 -19.22 -11.59 -26.23
CA PRO A 518 -18.08 -10.91 -25.60
C PRO A 518 -18.46 -10.18 -24.32
N LEU A 519 -17.62 -10.28 -23.29
CA LEU A 519 -17.73 -9.44 -22.09
C LEU A 519 -17.60 -7.96 -22.49
N ARG A 520 -18.69 -7.18 -22.33
CA ARG A 520 -18.79 -5.80 -22.81
C ARG A 520 -17.74 -4.88 -22.18
N LYS A 521 -16.97 -4.15 -23.01
CA LYS A 521 -16.43 -2.83 -22.61
C LYS A 521 -17.59 -1.84 -22.49
N LYS A 522 -17.79 -1.20 -21.33
CA LYS A 522 -18.61 0.02 -21.27
C LYS A 522 -17.99 1.05 -22.23
N ARG A 523 -18.66 1.39 -23.32
CA ARG A 523 -18.35 2.58 -24.13
C ARG A 523 -18.34 3.79 -23.19
N ARG A 524 -17.24 4.56 -23.15
CA ARG A 524 -17.28 5.93 -22.61
C ARG A 524 -18.36 6.67 -23.39
N LYS A 525 -19.40 7.17 -22.71
CA LYS A 525 -20.25 8.20 -23.30
C LYS A 525 -19.31 9.38 -23.58
N ALA A 526 -19.08 9.68 -24.85
CA ALA A 526 -18.47 10.94 -25.22
C ALA A 526 -19.38 12.04 -24.64
N SER A 527 -18.87 12.85 -23.73
CA SER A 527 -19.54 14.08 -23.33
C SER A 527 -19.39 15.05 -24.49
N THR A 528 -20.26 14.97 -25.48
CA THR A 528 -20.56 16.11 -26.32
C THR A 528 -21.33 17.10 -25.44
N ARG A 529 -20.62 18.06 -24.85
CA ARG A 529 -21.22 19.34 -24.50
C ARG A 529 -20.90 20.31 -25.63
N SER A 530 -21.94 20.61 -26.39
CA SER A 530 -22.11 21.82 -27.20
C SER A 530 -22.00 23.07 -26.33
#